data_AF-J9E859-F1
#
_entry.id   AF-J9E859-F1
#
_cell.length_a   1.000
_cell.length_b   1.000
_cell.length_c   1.000
_cell.angle_alpha   90.00
_cell.angle_beta   90.00
_cell.angle_gamma   90.00
#
_symmetry.space_group_name_H-M   'P 1'
#
loop_
_entity.id
_entity.type
_entity.pdbx_description
1 polymer ?
#
loop_
_entity_poly.entity_id
_entity_poly.type
_entity_poly.pdbx_seq_one_letter_code
_entity_poly.pdbx_strand_id
1 'polypeptide(L)'
;MHQTIRSESDFSYRTVDTLSALTVAENALSSSISRTNLIVASTALEMACYTKIFRGSDAEKMDELFVRLETLSSLGNIVYRTCNCSFLFWHRSFIAAYFSAIIEDTNSRPELFFDAINDIETILGSDENELNIKVKESVREELYELYEKLYLKKLCETVETDLRLTVHSHLQLDDRTPKDPMHDINMRLVNLLQVPAVQLFDRLIDIKRYVEKYLESTFYNLTAVALHDSNTYMAMSLLAKQKYNLILCQSRLPFQKLDQGPDVLFVARNIDSFVESYDYNLNEQFFIEKDSKSKQLTILTVEHVANSIRTHGMGIMHTTV
;
A
#
# COMPACT_ATOMS: atom_id res chain seq x y z
N MET A 1 -74.59 -41.40 -25.60
CA MET A 1 -74.79 -40.21 -24.76
C MET A 1 -73.87 -40.14 -23.54
N HIS A 2 -73.52 -41.24 -22.86
CA HIS A 2 -72.59 -41.16 -21.71
C HIS A 2 -71.10 -40.92 -22.07
N GLN A 3 -70.65 -41.20 -23.29
CA GLN A 3 -69.27 -40.92 -23.74
C GLN A 3 -69.05 -39.47 -24.21
N THR A 4 -70.08 -38.81 -24.73
CA THR A 4 -70.03 -37.40 -25.17
C THR A 4 -70.01 -36.44 -23.99
N ILE A 5 -70.76 -36.73 -22.91
CA ILE A 5 -70.78 -35.89 -21.69
C ILE A 5 -69.43 -35.94 -20.94
N ARG A 6 -68.76 -37.09 -20.92
CA ARG A 6 -67.41 -37.22 -20.32
C ARG A 6 -66.32 -36.49 -21.10
N SER A 7 -66.40 -36.48 -22.43
CA SER A 7 -65.43 -35.76 -23.27
C SER A 7 -65.62 -34.25 -23.23
N GLU A 8 -66.85 -33.76 -23.11
CA GLU A 8 -67.13 -32.32 -22.89
C GLU A 8 -66.65 -31.85 -21.51
N SER A 9 -66.85 -32.65 -20.44
CA SER A 9 -66.32 -32.31 -19.12
C SER A 9 -64.79 -32.32 -19.10
N ASP A 10 -64.14 -33.32 -19.68
CA ASP A 10 -62.67 -33.41 -19.73
C ASP A 10 -62.04 -32.30 -20.56
N PHE A 11 -62.71 -31.86 -21.63
CA PHE A 11 -62.30 -30.70 -22.42
C PHE A 11 -62.42 -29.40 -21.59
N SER A 12 -63.52 -29.24 -20.83
CA SER A 12 -63.72 -28.11 -19.92
C SER A 12 -62.64 -28.04 -18.82
N TYR A 13 -62.27 -29.18 -18.22
CA TYR A 13 -61.22 -29.20 -17.19
C TYR A 13 -59.84 -28.81 -17.76
N ARG A 14 -59.47 -29.33 -18.93
CA ARG A 14 -58.21 -28.93 -19.60
C ARG A 14 -58.16 -27.45 -19.95
N THR A 15 -59.30 -26.86 -20.34
CA THR A 15 -59.35 -25.41 -20.59
C THR A 15 -59.24 -24.56 -19.31
N VAL A 16 -59.72 -25.06 -18.18
CA VAL A 16 -59.58 -24.38 -16.88
C VAL A 16 -58.15 -24.50 -16.35
N ASP A 17 -57.52 -25.67 -16.51
CA ASP A 17 -56.13 -25.92 -16.11
C ASP A 17 -55.14 -25.06 -16.92
N THR A 18 -55.40 -24.85 -18.20
CA THR A 18 -54.58 -23.99 -19.06
C THR A 18 -54.76 -22.51 -18.75
N LEU A 19 -55.99 -22.05 -18.54
CA LEU A 19 -56.24 -20.66 -18.13
C LEU A 19 -55.67 -20.37 -16.75
N SER A 20 -55.80 -21.30 -15.79
CA SER A 20 -55.19 -21.13 -14.47
C SER A 20 -53.67 -21.09 -14.54
N ALA A 21 -53.04 -21.97 -15.34
CA ALA A 21 -51.60 -21.92 -15.59
C ALA A 21 -51.14 -20.57 -16.19
N LEU A 22 -51.88 -20.03 -17.16
CA LEU A 22 -51.57 -18.72 -17.75
C LEU A 22 -51.72 -17.58 -16.72
N THR A 23 -52.77 -17.59 -15.90
CA THR A 23 -52.94 -16.57 -14.84
C THR A 23 -51.85 -16.64 -13.77
N VAL A 24 -51.36 -17.85 -13.44
CA VAL A 24 -50.24 -18.03 -12.52
C VAL A 24 -48.94 -17.48 -13.12
N ALA A 25 -48.70 -17.74 -14.41
CA ALA A 25 -47.55 -17.18 -15.11
C ALA A 25 -47.59 -15.65 -15.18
N GLU A 26 -48.75 -15.07 -15.52
CA GLU A 26 -48.95 -13.62 -15.57
C GLU A 26 -48.74 -12.96 -14.19
N ASN A 27 -49.29 -13.54 -13.13
CA ASN A 27 -49.11 -13.05 -11.77
C ASN A 27 -47.65 -13.17 -11.30
N ALA A 28 -46.95 -14.25 -11.67
CA ALA A 28 -45.55 -14.42 -11.34
C ALA A 28 -44.65 -13.42 -12.08
N LEU A 29 -44.93 -13.13 -13.36
CA LEU A 29 -44.17 -12.18 -14.18
C LEU A 29 -44.47 -10.71 -13.87
N SER A 30 -45.68 -10.39 -13.42
CA SER A 30 -46.06 -9.04 -12.98
C SER A 30 -45.54 -8.69 -11.59
N SER A 31 -45.13 -9.70 -10.81
CA SER A 31 -44.48 -9.53 -9.51
C SER A 31 -42.98 -9.24 -9.64
N SER A 32 -42.24 -9.24 -8.53
CA SER A 32 -40.78 -9.02 -8.57
C SER A 32 -40.05 -10.12 -9.35
N ILE A 33 -39.02 -9.73 -10.10
CA ILE A 33 -38.16 -10.65 -10.84
C ILE A 33 -37.23 -11.35 -9.83
N SER A 34 -37.72 -12.42 -9.23
CA SER A 34 -36.97 -13.32 -8.36
C SER A 34 -36.78 -14.66 -9.04
N ARG A 35 -35.72 -15.39 -8.69
CA ARG A 35 -35.46 -16.74 -9.25
C ARG A 35 -36.64 -17.68 -9.01
N THR A 36 -37.29 -17.59 -7.86
CA THR A 36 -38.49 -18.38 -7.54
C THR A 36 -39.66 -18.03 -8.44
N ASN A 37 -39.90 -16.74 -8.70
CA ASN A 37 -41.00 -16.30 -9.57
C ASN A 37 -40.74 -16.67 -11.04
N LEU A 38 -39.48 -16.62 -11.49
CA LEU A 38 -39.10 -17.09 -12.83
C LEU A 38 -39.32 -18.61 -12.98
N ILE A 39 -38.98 -19.42 -11.96
CA ILE A 39 -39.25 -20.87 -11.98
C ILE A 39 -40.75 -21.15 -12.00
N VAL A 40 -41.53 -20.44 -11.18
CA VAL A 40 -43.00 -20.60 -11.15
C VAL A 40 -43.63 -20.19 -12.49
N ALA A 41 -43.19 -19.07 -13.07
CA ALA A 41 -43.66 -18.63 -14.38
C ALA A 41 -43.27 -19.61 -15.49
N SER A 42 -42.03 -20.11 -15.49
CA SER A 42 -41.53 -21.09 -16.46
C SER A 42 -42.32 -22.40 -16.40
N THR A 43 -42.56 -22.93 -15.20
CA THR A 43 -43.31 -24.20 -15.03
C THR A 43 -44.78 -24.05 -15.40
N ALA A 44 -45.41 -22.92 -15.06
CA ALA A 44 -46.78 -22.62 -15.46
C ALA A 44 -46.93 -22.44 -16.98
N LEU A 45 -45.95 -21.80 -17.65
CA LEU A 45 -45.93 -21.65 -19.10
C LEU A 45 -45.65 -22.96 -19.82
N GLU A 46 -44.76 -23.81 -19.29
CA GLU A 46 -44.50 -25.14 -19.85
C GLU A 46 -45.76 -26.02 -19.83
N MET A 47 -46.53 -25.96 -18.74
CA MET A 47 -47.84 -26.62 -18.63
C MET A 47 -48.85 -26.07 -19.63
N ALA A 48 -48.89 -24.75 -19.85
CA ALA A 48 -49.74 -24.14 -20.87
C ALA A 48 -49.30 -24.53 -22.31
N CYS A 49 -47.99 -24.60 -22.58
CA CYS A 49 -47.42 -24.99 -23.87
C CYS A 49 -47.71 -26.45 -24.24
N TYR A 50 -47.80 -27.37 -23.26
CA TYR A 50 -48.15 -28.77 -23.50
C TYR A 50 -49.51 -28.93 -24.23
N THR A 51 -50.41 -27.97 -24.06
CA THR A 51 -51.72 -27.96 -24.71
C THR A 51 -51.73 -27.33 -26.11
N LYS A 52 -50.55 -26.98 -26.66
CA LYS A 52 -50.33 -26.42 -28.01
C LYS A 52 -51.15 -25.16 -28.31
N ILE A 53 -51.36 -24.32 -27.29
CA ILE A 53 -52.07 -23.03 -27.42
C ILE A 53 -51.22 -22.00 -28.16
N PHE A 54 -49.90 -22.01 -27.95
CA PHE A 54 -48.96 -21.09 -28.58
C PHE A 54 -48.50 -21.57 -29.95
N ARG A 55 -48.24 -20.61 -30.85
CA ARG A 55 -47.51 -20.88 -32.11
C ARG A 55 -46.04 -21.12 -31.76
N GLY A 56 -45.38 -22.01 -32.51
CA GLY A 56 -43.95 -22.31 -32.27
C GLY A 56 -43.06 -21.07 -32.26
N SER A 57 -43.33 -20.10 -33.13
CA SER A 57 -42.60 -18.81 -33.16
C SER A 57 -42.77 -17.95 -31.92
N ASP A 58 -43.89 -18.06 -31.23
CA ASP A 58 -44.18 -17.27 -30.03
C ASP A 58 -43.63 -17.95 -28.77
N ALA A 59 -43.64 -19.29 -28.75
CA ALA A 59 -42.95 -20.09 -27.74
C ALA A 59 -41.43 -19.85 -27.76
N GLU A 60 -40.81 -19.85 -28.95
CA GLU A 60 -39.37 -19.56 -29.10
C GLU A 60 -38.99 -18.16 -28.59
N LYS A 61 -39.80 -17.13 -28.89
CA LYS A 61 -39.57 -15.77 -28.38
C LYS A 61 -39.73 -15.68 -26.87
N MET A 62 -40.69 -16.41 -26.32
CA MET A 62 -40.92 -16.47 -24.89
C MET A 62 -39.72 -17.10 -24.18
N ASP A 63 -39.23 -18.23 -24.69
CA ASP A 63 -38.03 -18.90 -24.16
C ASP A 63 -36.79 -17.98 -24.22
N GLU A 64 -36.60 -17.25 -25.31
CA GLU A 64 -35.51 -16.26 -25.43
C GLU A 64 -35.61 -15.16 -24.35
N LEU A 65 -36.81 -14.64 -24.10
CA LEU A 65 -37.04 -13.64 -23.06
C LEU A 65 -36.82 -14.20 -21.64
N PHE A 66 -37.20 -15.45 -21.40
CA PHE A 66 -36.95 -16.12 -20.12
C PHE A 66 -35.45 -16.31 -19.86
N VAL A 67 -34.68 -16.72 -20.86
CA VAL A 67 -33.21 -16.82 -20.74
C VAL A 67 -32.61 -15.44 -20.46
N ARG A 68 -33.07 -14.39 -21.14
CA ARG A 68 -32.62 -13.01 -20.87
C ARG A 68 -32.96 -12.55 -19.44
N LEU A 69 -34.16 -12.86 -18.94
CA LEU A 69 -34.54 -12.54 -17.57
C LEU A 69 -33.74 -13.34 -16.53
N GLU A 70 -33.48 -14.62 -16.79
CA GLU A 70 -32.65 -15.46 -15.90
C GLU A 70 -31.20 -14.97 -15.86
N THR A 71 -30.62 -14.62 -17.01
CA THR A 71 -29.27 -14.06 -17.08
C THR A 71 -29.18 -12.72 -16.35
N LEU A 72 -30.17 -11.84 -16.48
CA LEU A 72 -30.24 -10.58 -15.73
C LEU A 72 -30.40 -10.82 -14.22
N SER A 73 -31.27 -11.76 -13.83
CA SER A 73 -31.48 -12.12 -12.42
C SER A 73 -30.23 -12.75 -11.78
N SER A 74 -29.38 -13.39 -12.57
CA SER A 74 -28.16 -14.06 -12.11
C SER A 74 -26.88 -13.30 -12.44
N LEU A 75 -26.96 -12.08 -13.00
CA LEU A 75 -25.81 -11.31 -13.47
C LEU A 75 -24.74 -11.15 -12.39
N GLY A 76 -25.14 -10.80 -11.16
CA GLY A 76 -24.21 -10.68 -10.04
C GLY A 76 -23.46 -11.99 -9.73
N ASN A 77 -24.16 -13.13 -9.79
CA ASN A 77 -23.53 -14.44 -9.59
C ASN A 77 -22.63 -14.84 -10.75
N ILE A 78 -23.00 -14.49 -11.99
CA ILE A 78 -22.17 -14.73 -13.17
C ILE A 78 -20.88 -13.94 -13.04
N VAL A 79 -20.98 -12.63 -12.79
CA VAL A 79 -19.82 -11.73 -12.59
C VAL A 79 -18.94 -12.23 -11.45
N TYR A 80 -19.54 -12.56 -10.29
CA TYR A 80 -18.79 -13.11 -9.16
C TYR A 80 -18.05 -14.39 -9.54
N ARG A 81 -18.70 -15.34 -10.22
CA ARG A 81 -18.06 -16.59 -10.64
C ARG A 81 -16.96 -16.39 -11.67
N THR A 82 -17.10 -15.45 -12.59
CA THR A 82 -16.11 -15.19 -13.65
C THR A 82 -14.92 -14.37 -13.17
N CYS A 83 -15.13 -13.50 -12.19
CA CYS A 83 -14.10 -12.59 -11.68
C CYS A 83 -13.42 -13.08 -10.41
N ASN A 84 -13.90 -14.15 -9.78
CA ASN A 84 -13.31 -14.66 -8.54
C ASN A 84 -11.90 -15.24 -8.77
N CYS A 85 -10.90 -14.55 -8.22
CA CYS A 85 -9.48 -14.90 -8.28
C CYS A 85 -9.02 -15.82 -7.14
N SER A 86 -9.95 -16.48 -6.44
CA SER A 86 -9.72 -17.53 -5.42
C SER A 86 -8.66 -18.56 -5.79
N PHE A 87 -8.52 -18.89 -7.08
CA PHE A 87 -7.53 -19.86 -7.55
C PHE A 87 -6.09 -19.51 -7.14
N LEU A 88 -5.80 -18.23 -6.88
CA LEU A 88 -4.50 -17.77 -6.36
C LEU A 88 -4.13 -18.40 -5.02
N PHE A 89 -5.11 -18.94 -4.26
CA PHE A 89 -4.86 -19.71 -3.04
C PHE A 89 -3.87 -20.87 -3.28
N TRP A 90 -4.10 -21.67 -4.32
CA TRP A 90 -3.27 -22.84 -4.64
C TRP A 90 -2.00 -22.49 -5.41
N HIS A 91 -1.89 -21.24 -5.86
CA HIS A 91 -0.93 -20.77 -6.85
C HIS A 91 -0.02 -19.68 -6.27
N ARG A 92 0.50 -19.92 -5.06
CA ARG A 92 1.41 -19.01 -4.31
C ARG A 92 2.64 -18.57 -5.10
N SER A 93 3.17 -19.44 -5.96
CA SER A 93 4.30 -19.13 -6.83
C SER A 93 4.01 -18.00 -7.81
N PHE A 94 2.78 -17.87 -8.30
CA PHE A 94 2.39 -16.77 -9.19
C PHE A 94 2.35 -15.43 -8.45
N ILE A 95 1.89 -15.43 -7.20
CA ILE A 95 1.91 -14.24 -6.33
C ILE A 95 3.36 -13.79 -6.13
N ALA A 96 4.26 -14.73 -5.80
CA ALA A 96 5.68 -14.45 -5.64
C ALA A 96 6.33 -13.89 -6.92
N ALA A 97 6.04 -14.51 -8.07
CA ALA A 97 6.54 -14.08 -9.37
C ALA A 97 6.06 -12.66 -9.71
N TYR A 98 4.77 -12.37 -9.46
CA TYR A 98 4.21 -11.04 -9.68
C TYR A 98 4.91 -9.98 -8.82
N PHE A 99 5.06 -10.21 -7.51
CA PHE A 99 5.75 -9.26 -6.63
C PHE A 99 7.22 -9.06 -6.98
N SER A 100 7.89 -10.07 -7.57
CA SER A 100 9.26 -9.91 -8.02
C SER A 100 9.40 -9.05 -9.29
N ALA A 101 8.40 -9.09 -10.18
CA ALA A 101 8.41 -8.45 -11.48
C ALA A 101 7.78 -7.05 -11.50
N ILE A 102 6.93 -6.73 -10.52
CA ILE A 102 6.15 -5.48 -10.51
C ILE A 102 7.00 -4.20 -10.53
N ILE A 103 8.21 -4.23 -9.97
CA ILE A 103 9.15 -3.09 -9.96
C ILE A 103 9.74 -2.85 -11.36
N GLU A 104 9.84 -3.91 -12.16
CA GLU A 104 10.45 -3.88 -13.50
C GLU A 104 9.42 -3.50 -14.56
N ASP A 105 8.14 -3.85 -14.36
CA ASP A 105 7.03 -3.59 -15.27
C ASP A 105 6.55 -2.11 -15.23
N THR A 106 6.40 -1.50 -16.40
CA THR A 106 6.02 -0.09 -16.58
C THR A 106 4.52 0.17 -16.44
N ASN A 107 3.68 -0.85 -16.67
CA ASN A 107 2.21 -0.70 -16.73
C ASN A 107 1.48 -1.43 -15.60
N SER A 108 2.20 -1.82 -14.55
CA SER A 108 1.63 -2.57 -13.45
C SER A 108 0.60 -1.73 -12.69
N ARG A 109 -0.58 -2.34 -12.46
CA ARG A 109 -1.66 -1.81 -11.60
C ARG A 109 -1.71 -2.67 -10.35
N PRO A 110 -0.84 -2.42 -9.36
CA PRO A 110 -0.81 -3.21 -8.13
C PRO A 110 -2.19 -3.37 -7.51
N GLU A 111 -2.99 -2.30 -7.51
CA GLU A 111 -4.29 -2.23 -6.83
C GLU A 111 -5.19 -3.39 -7.25
N LEU A 112 -5.31 -3.63 -8.56
CA LEU A 112 -6.16 -4.69 -9.12
C LEU A 112 -5.69 -6.09 -8.73
N PHE A 113 -4.37 -6.30 -8.64
CA PHE A 113 -3.83 -7.59 -8.24
C PHE A 113 -4.00 -7.83 -6.75
N PHE A 114 -3.94 -6.80 -5.91
CA PHE A 114 -4.26 -6.93 -4.49
C PHE A 114 -5.73 -7.24 -4.26
N ASP A 115 -6.64 -6.62 -5.01
CA ASP A 115 -8.06 -6.98 -4.99
C ASP A 115 -8.26 -8.46 -5.37
N ALA A 116 -7.54 -8.94 -6.39
CA ALA A 116 -7.56 -10.36 -6.77
C ALA A 116 -7.01 -11.30 -5.68
N ILE A 117 -6.02 -10.87 -4.89
CA ILE A 117 -5.51 -11.64 -3.75
C ILE A 117 -6.55 -11.69 -2.62
N ASN A 118 -7.32 -10.61 -2.41
CA ASN A 118 -8.35 -10.57 -1.37
C ASN A 118 -9.47 -11.59 -1.60
N ASP A 119 -9.72 -12.01 -2.85
CA ASP A 119 -10.67 -13.10 -3.15
C ASP A 119 -10.31 -14.44 -2.50
N ILE A 120 -9.06 -14.63 -2.08
CA ILE A 120 -8.62 -15.81 -1.32
C ILE A 120 -9.40 -15.95 0.00
N GLU A 121 -9.90 -14.86 0.58
CA GLU A 121 -10.72 -14.92 1.80
C GLU A 121 -12.01 -15.73 1.58
N THR A 122 -12.52 -15.79 0.35
CA THR A 122 -13.73 -16.56 0.05
C THR A 122 -13.52 -18.07 0.22
N ILE A 123 -12.29 -18.58 0.00
CA ILE A 123 -11.93 -19.99 0.28
C ILE A 123 -11.75 -20.23 1.77
N LEU A 124 -11.14 -19.26 2.46
CA LEU A 124 -10.90 -19.35 3.89
C LEU A 124 -12.23 -19.37 4.69
N GLY A 125 -13.32 -18.93 4.07
CA GLY A 125 -14.69 -19.02 4.59
C GLY A 125 -14.94 -18.09 5.78
N SER A 126 -16.21 -17.95 6.16
CA SER A 126 -16.61 -17.16 7.33
C SER A 126 -16.61 -17.95 8.65
N ASP A 127 -16.26 -19.24 8.62
CA ASP A 127 -16.38 -20.09 9.80
C ASP A 127 -15.49 -19.60 10.96
N GLU A 128 -16.12 -19.35 12.11
CA GLU A 128 -15.55 -18.85 13.36
C GLU A 128 -15.00 -19.98 14.27
N ASN A 129 -14.58 -21.10 13.68
CA ASN A 129 -13.89 -22.12 14.47
C ASN A 129 -12.48 -21.63 14.84
N GLU A 130 -12.07 -21.80 16.09
CA GLU A 130 -10.76 -21.31 16.60
C GLU A 130 -9.56 -21.85 15.80
N LEU A 131 -9.65 -23.10 15.34
CA LEU A 131 -8.64 -23.70 14.45
C LEU A 131 -8.61 -23.04 13.07
N ASN A 132 -9.76 -22.64 12.53
CA ASN A 132 -9.84 -21.94 11.26
C ASN A 132 -9.30 -20.51 11.36
N ILE A 133 -9.45 -19.85 12.51
CA ILE A 133 -8.88 -18.51 12.75
C ILE A 133 -7.35 -18.56 12.70
N LYS A 134 -6.71 -19.52 13.37
CA LYS A 134 -5.24 -19.67 13.34
C LYS A 134 -4.70 -19.96 11.95
N VAL A 135 -5.40 -20.80 11.17
CA VAL A 135 -5.00 -21.09 9.79
C VAL A 135 -5.18 -19.86 8.90
N LYS A 136 -6.27 -19.09 9.08
CA LYS A 136 -6.49 -17.81 8.38
C LYS A 136 -5.36 -16.84 8.66
N GLU A 137 -5.05 -16.60 9.94
CA GLU A 137 -3.97 -15.71 10.35
C GLU A 137 -2.61 -16.16 9.81
N SER A 138 -2.31 -17.47 9.85
CA SER A 138 -1.06 -18.01 9.30
C SER A 138 -0.91 -17.74 7.80
N VAL A 139 -1.99 -17.91 7.02
CA VAL A 139 -1.95 -17.66 5.57
C VAL A 139 -1.84 -16.16 5.27
N ARG A 140 -2.51 -15.32 6.05
CA ARG A 140 -2.40 -13.86 5.93
C ARG A 140 -0.98 -13.39 6.21
N GLU A 141 -0.35 -13.92 7.26
CA GLU A 141 1.03 -13.55 7.60
C GLU A 141 2.02 -14.05 6.54
N GLU A 142 1.87 -15.28 6.04
CA GLU A 142 2.73 -15.82 4.97
C GLU A 142 2.69 -14.93 3.72
N LEU A 143 1.50 -14.50 3.31
CA LEU A 143 1.32 -13.62 2.14
C LEU A 143 1.86 -12.21 2.38
N TYR A 144 1.69 -11.69 3.61
CA TYR A 144 2.27 -10.41 3.99
C TYR A 144 3.80 -10.48 4.01
N GLU A 145 4.41 -11.52 4.56
CA GLU A 145 5.87 -11.73 4.56
C GLU A 145 6.42 -11.83 3.14
N LEU A 146 5.71 -12.54 2.25
CA LEU A 146 6.07 -12.65 0.83
C LEU A 146 6.05 -11.29 0.15
N TYR A 147 4.99 -10.52 0.38
CA TYR A 147 4.82 -9.16 -0.12
C TYR A 147 5.91 -8.22 0.43
N GLU A 148 6.16 -8.25 1.74
CA GLU A 148 7.17 -7.41 2.37
C GLU A 148 8.57 -7.71 1.80
N LYS A 149 8.91 -9.00 1.68
CA LYS A 149 10.23 -9.43 1.23
C LYS A 149 10.48 -9.15 -0.24
N LEU A 150 9.53 -9.49 -1.12
CA LEU A 150 9.75 -9.43 -2.57
C LEU A 150 9.46 -8.05 -3.16
N TYR A 151 8.49 -7.32 -2.60
CA TYR A 151 8.09 -6.02 -3.11
C TYR A 151 8.57 -4.87 -2.23
N LEU A 152 8.10 -4.77 -0.98
CA LEU A 152 8.34 -3.56 -0.16
C LEU A 152 9.83 -3.31 0.09
N LYS A 153 10.59 -4.34 0.50
CA LYS A 153 12.03 -4.20 0.73
C LYS A 153 12.80 -3.89 -0.54
N LYS A 154 12.51 -4.60 -1.64
CA LYS A 154 13.14 -4.34 -2.95
C LYS A 154 12.83 -2.91 -3.45
N LEU A 155 11.61 -2.41 -3.22
CA LEU A 155 11.22 -1.04 -3.55
C LEU A 155 12.01 -0.03 -2.72
N CYS A 156 12.06 -0.21 -1.39
CA CYS A 156 12.84 0.62 -0.49
C CYS A 156 14.33 0.70 -0.89
N GLU A 157 14.96 -0.44 -1.17
CA GLU A 157 16.36 -0.52 -1.63
C GLU A 157 16.55 0.19 -2.98
N THR A 158 15.61 0.04 -3.91
CA THR A 158 15.67 0.68 -5.22
C THR A 158 15.55 2.20 -5.11
N VAL A 159 14.64 2.70 -4.26
CA VAL A 159 14.49 4.14 -4.00
C VAL A 159 15.74 4.68 -3.31
N GLU A 160 16.24 4.00 -2.28
CA GLU A 160 17.44 4.41 -1.56
C GLU A 160 18.68 4.48 -2.47
N THR A 161 18.91 3.44 -3.28
CA THR A 161 20.04 3.39 -4.21
C THR A 161 19.96 4.50 -5.25
N ASP A 162 18.77 4.77 -5.79
CA ASP A 162 18.56 5.89 -6.70
C ASP A 162 18.83 7.25 -6.02
N LEU A 163 18.36 7.46 -4.79
CA LEU A 163 18.64 8.68 -4.03
C LEU A 163 20.15 8.86 -3.80
N ARG A 164 20.86 7.78 -3.43
CA ARG A 164 22.33 7.81 -3.23
C ARG A 164 23.05 8.15 -4.51
N LEU A 165 22.73 7.47 -5.61
CA LEU A 165 23.33 7.71 -6.92
C LEU A 165 23.09 9.13 -7.40
N THR A 166 21.90 9.68 -7.16
CA THR A 166 21.58 11.05 -7.56
C THR A 166 22.36 12.06 -6.72
N VAL A 167 22.44 11.87 -5.39
CA VAL A 167 23.23 12.76 -4.53
C VAL A 167 24.71 12.66 -4.87
N HIS A 168 25.26 11.50 -5.19
CA HIS A 168 26.68 11.35 -5.56
C HIS A 168 26.98 11.54 -7.05
N SER A 169 25.98 11.90 -7.87
CA SER A 169 26.18 12.14 -9.31
C SER A 169 27.13 13.30 -9.60
N HIS A 170 27.22 14.29 -8.71
CA HIS A 170 28.19 15.39 -8.82
C HIS A 170 29.64 14.97 -8.52
N LEU A 171 29.86 13.79 -7.93
CA LEU A 171 31.18 13.22 -7.65
C LEU A 171 31.65 12.24 -8.74
N GLN A 172 30.73 11.68 -9.53
CA GLN A 172 31.05 10.79 -10.65
C GLN A 172 30.93 11.56 -11.97
N LEU A 173 32.05 12.16 -12.39
CA LEU A 173 32.25 12.52 -13.79
C LEU A 173 32.49 11.21 -14.57
N ASP A 174 31.75 11.05 -15.66
CA ASP A 174 31.87 10.03 -16.71
C ASP A 174 30.92 8.79 -16.66
N ASP A 175 30.38 8.50 -17.85
CA ASP A 175 29.60 7.33 -18.29
C ASP A 175 28.11 7.22 -17.92
N ARG A 176 27.33 8.28 -18.17
CA ARG A 176 25.90 8.09 -18.49
C ARG A 176 25.53 8.72 -19.82
N THR A 177 25.71 7.95 -20.89
CA THR A 177 24.94 8.11 -22.13
C THR A 177 23.46 8.29 -21.77
N PRO A 178 22.74 9.24 -22.38
CA PRO A 178 21.33 9.49 -22.09
C PRO A 178 20.53 8.25 -22.49
N LYS A 179 20.15 7.41 -21.52
CA LYS A 179 19.23 6.31 -21.77
C LYS A 179 17.84 6.89 -22.01
N ASP A 180 17.18 6.37 -23.04
CA ASP A 180 15.92 6.85 -23.60
C ASP A 180 14.88 7.36 -22.56
N PRO A 181 14.15 8.45 -22.87
CA PRO A 181 13.08 8.98 -22.03
C PRO A 181 11.90 8.01 -21.82
N MET A 182 11.82 6.91 -22.57
CA MET A 182 10.85 5.83 -22.36
C MET A 182 11.24 4.83 -21.25
N HIS A 183 12.47 4.89 -20.73
CA HIS A 183 12.98 3.94 -19.75
C HIS A 183 13.22 4.54 -18.35
N ASP A 184 12.61 5.69 -18.06
CA ASP A 184 12.89 6.42 -16.83
C ASP A 184 12.37 5.64 -15.61
N ILE A 185 13.28 4.91 -14.94
CA ILE A 185 13.04 4.19 -13.68
C ILE A 185 12.41 5.15 -12.65
N ASN A 186 12.73 6.43 -12.75
CA ASN A 186 12.22 7.48 -11.88
C ASN A 186 10.69 7.67 -12.02
N MET A 187 10.16 7.72 -13.25
CA MET A 187 8.72 7.81 -13.48
C MET A 187 7.99 6.57 -12.95
N ARG A 188 8.61 5.39 -13.07
CA ARG A 188 8.04 4.13 -12.55
C ARG A 188 7.94 4.12 -11.02
N LEU A 189 9.02 4.49 -10.35
CA LEU A 189 9.04 4.57 -8.89
C LEU A 189 8.05 5.60 -8.36
N VAL A 190 7.90 6.74 -9.04
CA VAL A 190 6.87 7.74 -8.71
C VAL A 190 5.47 7.14 -8.83
N ASN A 191 5.17 6.42 -9.91
CA ASN A 191 3.86 5.79 -10.09
C ASN A 191 3.55 4.78 -8.98
N LEU A 192 4.52 3.92 -8.61
CA LEU A 192 4.35 2.92 -7.55
C LEU A 192 4.19 3.53 -6.15
N LEU A 193 4.81 4.69 -5.89
CA LEU A 193 4.69 5.41 -4.62
C LEU A 193 3.43 6.28 -4.53
N GLN A 194 2.77 6.55 -5.66
CA GLN A 194 1.51 7.29 -5.72
C GLN A 194 0.27 6.39 -5.68
N VAL A 195 0.47 5.07 -5.64
CA VAL A 195 -0.60 4.07 -5.49
C VAL A 195 -1.36 4.33 -4.17
N PRO A 196 -2.71 4.31 -4.19
CA PRO A 196 -3.51 4.46 -2.98
C PRO A 196 -3.22 3.33 -1.98
N ALA A 197 -3.61 3.52 -0.71
CA ALA A 197 -3.45 2.48 0.30
C ALA A 197 -4.07 1.16 -0.18
N VAL A 198 -3.25 0.13 -0.22
CA VAL A 198 -3.60 -1.19 -0.71
C VAL A 198 -4.19 -2.00 0.43
N GLN A 199 -5.34 -2.64 0.20
CA GLN A 199 -5.91 -3.58 1.15
C GLN A 199 -5.36 -4.98 0.90
N LEU A 200 -4.75 -5.57 1.93
CA LEU A 200 -4.39 -6.98 1.96
C LEU A 200 -5.13 -7.59 3.15
N PHE A 201 -6.23 -8.32 2.85
CA PHE A 201 -7.12 -8.90 3.86
C PHE A 201 -7.69 -7.83 4.81
N ASP A 202 -7.39 -7.94 6.10
CA ASP A 202 -7.75 -7.02 7.17
C ASP A 202 -6.75 -5.86 7.37
N ARG A 203 -5.66 -5.82 6.59
CA ARG A 203 -4.60 -4.82 6.69
C ARG A 203 -4.70 -3.79 5.57
N LEU A 204 -4.72 -2.51 5.93
CA LEU A 204 -4.53 -1.40 5.00
C LEU A 204 -3.06 -1.00 5.01
N ILE A 205 -2.40 -1.14 3.87
CA ILE A 205 -0.97 -0.91 3.70
C ILE A 205 -0.76 0.32 2.83
N ASP A 206 -0.19 1.36 3.44
CA ASP A 206 0.29 2.54 2.72
C ASP A 206 1.77 2.34 2.33
N ILE A 207 2.00 2.09 1.04
CA ILE A 207 3.33 1.86 0.47
C ILE A 207 4.23 3.09 0.71
N LYS A 208 3.68 4.30 0.51
CA LYS A 208 4.42 5.54 0.66
C LYS A 208 4.93 5.69 2.09
N ARG A 209 4.04 5.49 3.07
CA ARG A 209 4.38 5.58 4.49
C ARG A 209 5.39 4.52 4.93
N TYR A 210 5.32 3.32 4.36
CA TYR A 210 6.30 2.27 4.63
C TYR A 210 7.70 2.69 4.16
N VAL A 211 7.80 3.25 2.95
CA VAL A 211 9.07 3.73 2.38
C VAL A 211 9.61 4.93 3.18
N GLU A 212 8.76 5.86 3.59
CA GLU A 212 9.15 6.99 4.46
C GLU A 212 9.78 6.48 5.77
N LYS A 213 9.09 5.58 6.47
CA LYS A 213 9.58 5.01 7.74
C LYS A 213 10.90 4.25 7.56
N TYR A 214 11.03 3.50 6.46
CA TYR A 214 12.27 2.79 6.15
C TYR A 214 13.44 3.77 5.97
N LEU A 215 13.26 4.78 5.11
CA LEU A 215 14.30 5.77 4.83
C LEU A 215 14.66 6.58 6.08
N GLU A 216 13.68 6.97 6.90
CA GLU A 216 13.93 7.66 8.17
C GLU A 216 14.81 6.83 9.12
N SER A 217 14.44 5.55 9.32
CA SER A 217 15.20 4.64 10.16
C SER A 217 16.62 4.44 9.63
N THR A 218 16.76 4.20 8.32
CA THR A 218 18.05 4.00 7.68
C THR A 218 18.92 5.25 7.78
N PHE A 219 18.40 6.43 7.46
CA PHE A 219 19.15 7.68 7.54
C PHE A 219 19.53 8.04 8.97
N TYR A 220 18.65 7.80 9.95
CA TYR A 220 18.97 7.99 11.36
C TYR A 220 20.11 7.07 11.81
N ASN A 221 20.01 5.77 11.52
CA ASN A 221 21.01 4.78 11.92
C ASN A 221 22.37 5.05 11.25
N LEU A 222 22.38 5.39 9.96
CA LEU A 222 23.61 5.72 9.25
C LEU A 222 24.25 7.01 9.76
N THR A 223 23.43 8.03 10.05
CA THR A 223 23.93 9.28 10.66
C THR A 223 24.48 9.03 12.07
N ALA A 224 23.87 8.12 12.84
CA ALA A 224 24.34 7.75 14.18
C ALA A 224 25.69 7.03 14.15
N VAL A 225 25.95 6.24 13.10
CA VAL A 225 27.25 5.56 12.90
C VAL A 225 28.31 6.52 12.37
N ALA A 226 27.95 7.41 11.44
CA ALA A 226 28.86 8.35 10.79
C ALA A 226 28.28 9.77 10.80
N LEU A 227 28.57 10.54 11.86
CA LEU A 227 28.05 11.91 12.00
C LEU A 227 28.51 12.87 10.89
N HIS A 228 29.69 12.65 10.30
CA HIS A 228 30.22 13.51 9.24
C HIS A 228 29.39 13.45 7.95
N ASP A 229 28.65 12.35 7.72
CA ASP A 229 27.76 12.16 6.58
C ASP A 229 26.35 12.72 6.83
N SER A 230 26.09 13.38 7.96
CA SER A 230 24.77 13.98 8.26
C SER A 230 24.29 14.92 7.14
N ASN A 231 25.21 15.66 6.52
CA ASN A 231 24.88 16.57 5.42
C ASN A 231 24.43 15.84 4.15
N THR A 232 25.03 14.68 3.83
CA THR A 232 24.65 13.91 2.63
C THR A 232 23.29 13.26 2.82
N TYR A 233 22.99 12.70 3.99
CA TYR A 233 21.66 12.16 4.30
C TYR A 233 20.58 13.26 4.35
N MET A 234 20.92 14.47 4.79
CA MET A 234 20.01 15.61 4.70
C MET A 234 19.74 16.03 3.24
N ALA A 235 20.75 16.01 2.38
CA ALA A 235 20.57 16.24 0.95
C ALA A 235 19.71 15.15 0.29
N MET A 236 19.92 13.88 0.64
CA MET A 236 19.08 12.75 0.19
C MET A 236 17.61 12.92 0.62
N SER A 237 17.37 13.40 1.85
CA SER A 237 16.03 13.65 2.37
C SER A 237 15.29 14.74 1.57
N LEU A 238 15.98 15.84 1.25
CA LEU A 238 15.44 16.89 0.39
C LEU A 238 15.14 16.38 -1.02
N LEU A 239 16.02 15.54 -1.56
CA LEU A 239 15.84 14.95 -2.89
C LEU A 239 14.64 14.00 -2.94
N ALA A 240 14.45 13.18 -1.90
CA ALA A 240 13.29 12.30 -1.77
C ALA A 240 11.97 13.09 -1.78
N LYS A 241 11.94 14.24 -1.11
CA LYS A 241 10.79 15.15 -1.14
C LYS A 241 10.54 15.74 -2.53
N GLN A 242 11.59 16.15 -3.24
CA GLN A 242 11.45 16.76 -4.57
C GLN A 242 11.07 15.75 -5.65
N LYS A 243 11.68 14.56 -5.64
CA LYS A 243 11.55 13.56 -6.69
C LYS A 243 10.35 12.63 -6.51
N TYR A 244 10.09 12.22 -5.26
CA TYR A 244 9.08 11.21 -4.94
C TYR A 244 7.94 11.73 -4.06
N ASN A 245 7.98 13.01 -3.67
CA ASN A 245 7.03 13.61 -2.73
C ASN A 245 6.96 12.86 -1.38
N LEU A 246 8.08 12.26 -0.97
CA LEU A 246 8.25 11.59 0.33
C LEU A 246 8.57 12.63 1.41
N ILE A 247 7.84 12.60 2.51
CA ILE A 247 8.03 13.52 3.63
C ILE A 247 8.80 12.76 4.71
N LEU A 248 10.08 13.09 4.83
CA LEU A 248 10.96 12.48 5.82
C LEU A 248 11.19 13.45 6.98
N CYS A 249 11.24 12.94 8.20
CA CYS A 249 11.71 13.66 9.37
C CYS A 249 13.17 14.08 9.20
N GLN A 250 13.51 15.27 9.70
CA GLN A 250 14.92 15.66 9.77
C GLN A 250 15.62 14.79 10.81
N SER A 251 16.60 13.99 10.39
CA SER A 251 17.51 13.26 11.26
C SER A 251 18.47 14.21 11.98
N ARG A 252 17.92 15.05 12.87
CA ARG A 252 18.72 15.77 13.86
C ARG A 252 18.91 14.79 15.00
N LEU A 253 20.05 14.10 15.01
CA LEU A 253 20.53 13.53 16.28
C LEU A 253 20.59 14.68 17.29
N PRO A 254 20.21 14.46 18.56
CA PRO A 254 20.54 15.41 19.60
C PRO A 254 22.04 15.69 19.46
N PHE A 255 22.43 16.96 19.36
CA PHE A 255 23.83 17.38 19.52
C PHE A 255 24.22 17.11 20.97
N GLN A 256 24.22 15.85 21.41
CA GLN A 256 24.69 15.47 22.71
C GLN A 256 26.20 15.36 22.59
N LYS A 257 26.82 16.44 23.08
CA LYS A 257 28.21 16.81 23.02
C LYS A 257 29.09 15.61 23.44
N LEU A 258 29.86 15.06 22.50
CA LEU A 258 31.02 14.24 22.84
C LEU A 258 32.17 15.10 23.36
N ASP A 259 32.21 16.38 22.95
CA ASP A 259 33.20 17.34 23.42
C ASP A 259 32.74 17.96 24.74
N GLN A 260 33.33 17.50 25.85
CA GLN A 260 33.07 17.98 27.20
C GLN A 260 33.78 19.31 27.51
N GLY A 261 34.00 20.16 26.50
CA GLY A 261 34.65 21.45 26.71
C GLY A 261 33.72 22.52 27.30
N PRO A 262 34.31 23.59 27.85
CA PRO A 262 33.60 24.63 28.56
C PRO A 262 32.78 25.48 27.60
N ASP A 263 31.60 25.90 28.06
CA ASP A 263 30.75 26.82 27.33
C ASP A 263 31.40 28.22 27.27
N VAL A 264 31.42 28.85 26.10
CA VAL A 264 31.98 30.21 25.95
C VAL A 264 31.26 31.22 26.84
N LEU A 265 29.99 30.98 27.17
CA LEU A 265 29.26 31.85 28.09
C LEU A 265 29.83 31.78 29.53
N PHE A 266 30.34 30.62 29.93
CA PHE A 266 31.02 30.45 31.21
C PHE A 266 32.39 31.13 31.22
N VAL A 267 33.12 31.02 30.11
CA VAL A 267 34.40 31.71 29.90
C VAL A 267 34.22 33.23 29.94
N ALA A 268 33.25 33.77 29.20
CA ALA A 268 32.98 35.21 29.15
C ALA A 268 32.55 35.79 30.51
N ARG A 269 31.83 35.03 31.34
CA ARG A 269 31.43 35.46 32.68
C ARG A 269 32.57 35.45 33.70
N ASN A 270 33.59 34.62 33.50
CA ASN A 270 34.71 34.43 34.43
C ASN A 270 36.05 34.64 33.72
N ILE A 271 36.16 35.70 32.94
CA ILE A 271 37.32 35.92 32.07
C ILE A 271 38.63 35.99 32.87
N ASP A 272 38.60 36.59 34.06
CA ASP A 272 39.76 36.72 34.94
C ASP A 272 40.32 35.34 35.33
N SER A 273 39.43 34.43 35.72
CA SER A 273 39.80 33.07 36.07
C SER A 273 40.30 32.28 34.85
N PHE A 274 39.74 32.53 33.67
CA PHE A 274 40.16 31.90 32.43
C PHE A 274 41.58 32.31 32.02
N VAL A 275 41.91 33.60 32.09
CA VAL A 275 43.25 34.11 31.74
C VAL A 275 44.31 33.57 32.70
N GLU A 276 43.98 33.40 33.98
CA GLU A 276 44.90 32.81 34.96
C GLU A 276 45.13 31.31 34.70
N SER A 277 44.09 30.57 34.36
CA SER A 277 44.10 29.10 34.30
C SER A 277 44.35 28.49 32.93
N TYR A 278 44.29 29.25 31.83
CA TYR A 278 44.50 28.74 30.47
C TYR A 278 45.70 29.40 29.77
N ASP A 279 46.37 28.62 28.92
CA ASP A 279 47.37 29.09 27.97
C ASP A 279 46.86 28.98 26.54
N TYR A 280 47.28 29.91 25.69
CA TYR A 280 46.91 29.92 24.28
C TYR A 280 48.01 29.29 23.42
N ASN A 281 47.67 28.23 22.70
CA ASN A 281 48.54 27.65 21.69
C ASN A 281 48.35 28.39 20.37
N LEU A 282 49.32 29.24 20.03
CA LEU A 282 49.31 30.05 18.81
C LEU A 282 49.36 29.20 17.52
N ASN A 283 49.98 28.01 17.56
CA ASN A 283 50.18 27.18 16.38
C ASN A 283 48.89 26.45 15.98
N GLU A 284 48.16 25.93 16.97
CA GLU A 284 46.97 25.12 16.76
C GLU A 284 45.66 25.87 17.08
N GLN A 285 45.77 27.16 17.48
CA GLN A 285 44.64 28.08 17.71
C GLN A 285 43.60 27.57 18.71
N PHE A 286 44.06 27.02 19.84
CA PHE A 286 43.20 26.61 20.95
C PHE A 286 43.76 27.06 22.30
N PHE A 287 42.88 27.13 23.30
CA PHE A 287 43.28 27.32 24.70
C PHE A 287 43.33 25.97 25.42
N ILE A 288 44.34 25.80 26.28
CA ILE A 288 44.52 24.60 27.10
C ILE A 288 44.65 24.99 28.57
N GLU A 289 44.00 24.23 29.44
CA GLU A 289 44.10 24.41 30.89
C GLU A 289 45.54 24.12 31.37
N LYS A 290 46.10 24.99 32.21
CA LYS A 290 47.47 24.90 32.74
C LYS A 290 47.64 23.76 33.74
N ASP A 291 46.63 23.59 34.60
CA ASP A 291 46.61 22.57 35.64
C ASP A 291 45.16 22.19 35.93
N SER A 292 44.89 20.89 36.07
CA SER A 292 43.55 20.37 36.36
C SER A 292 43.58 19.49 37.60
N LYS A 293 42.53 19.58 38.40
CA LYS A 293 42.29 18.63 39.50
C LYS A 293 41.90 17.23 39.00
N SER A 294 41.57 17.12 37.71
CA SER A 294 41.25 15.87 37.04
C SER A 294 42.45 15.33 36.26
N LYS A 295 42.42 14.06 35.85
CA LYS A 295 43.49 13.47 35.02
C LYS A 295 43.48 13.95 33.56
N GLN A 296 42.59 14.88 33.20
CA GLN A 296 42.40 15.38 31.84
C GLN A 296 42.50 16.91 31.88
N LEU A 297 43.21 17.48 30.91
CA LEU A 297 43.24 18.93 30.71
C LEU A 297 42.12 19.33 29.76
N THR A 298 41.43 20.40 30.11
CA THR A 298 40.34 20.92 29.31
C THR A 298 40.87 21.76 28.15
N ILE A 299 40.34 21.56 26.94
CA ILE A 299 40.72 22.32 25.74
C ILE A 299 39.51 23.11 25.25
N LEU A 300 39.72 24.39 24.93
CA LEU A 300 38.74 25.25 24.27
C LEU A 300 39.21 25.55 22.84
N THR A 301 38.50 24.99 21.87
CA THR A 301 38.74 25.17 20.43
C THR A 301 37.73 26.14 19.79
N VAL A 302 37.98 26.54 18.55
CA VAL A 302 37.03 27.34 17.75
C VAL A 302 35.68 26.63 17.59
N GLU A 303 35.65 25.30 17.59
CA GLU A 303 34.40 24.53 17.51
C GLU A 303 33.52 24.74 18.76
N HIS A 304 34.12 24.84 19.95
CA HIS A 304 33.39 25.18 21.18
C HIS A 304 32.75 26.56 21.11
N VAL A 305 33.43 27.53 20.49
CA VAL A 305 32.91 28.87 20.25
C VAL A 305 31.75 28.85 19.26
N ALA A 306 31.92 28.18 18.12
CA ALA A 306 30.86 28.03 17.13
C ALA A 306 29.62 27.31 17.71
N ASN A 307 29.84 26.31 18.55
CA ASN A 307 28.77 25.58 19.21
C ASN A 307 28.03 26.44 20.24
N SER A 308 28.75 27.25 21.02
CA SER A 308 28.14 28.17 22.00
C SER A 308 27.28 29.23 21.30
N ILE A 309 27.72 29.75 20.15
CA ILE A 309 26.93 30.67 19.31
C ILE A 309 25.67 29.99 18.77
N ARG A 310 25.75 28.71 18.36
CA ARG A 310 24.58 27.95 17.90
C ARG A 310 23.57 27.70 19.02
N THR A 311 24.03 27.47 20.25
CA THR A 311 23.14 27.14 21.38
C THR A 311 22.49 28.36 22.01
N HIS A 312 23.22 29.46 22.23
CA HIS A 312 22.65 30.65 22.89
C HIS A 312 22.48 31.86 21.97
N GLY A 313 22.82 31.74 20.69
CA GLY A 313 22.65 32.78 19.68
C GLY A 313 23.80 33.80 19.63
N MET A 314 23.76 34.68 18.64
CA MET A 314 24.81 35.69 18.40
C MET A 314 24.93 36.73 19.54
N GLY A 315 23.92 36.85 20.40
CA GLY A 315 23.88 37.83 21.50
C GLY A 315 25.01 37.67 22.53
N ILE A 316 25.63 36.49 22.63
CA ILE A 316 26.75 36.23 23.55
C ILE A 316 27.97 37.09 23.20
N MET A 317 28.21 37.33 21.90
CA MET A 317 29.36 38.10 21.42
C MET A 317 29.32 39.55 21.93
N HIS A 318 28.13 40.11 22.14
CA HIS A 318 27.98 41.47 22.64
C HIS A 318 28.25 41.62 24.14
N THR A 319 28.24 40.52 24.90
CA THR A 319 28.55 40.50 26.35
C THR A 319 30.04 40.37 26.65
N THR A 320 30.89 40.16 25.64
CA THR A 320 32.34 39.94 25.79
C THR A 320 33.17 41.20 25.48
N VAL A 321 32.53 42.34 25.25
CA VAL A 321 33.19 43.64 25.00
C VAL A 321 33.40 44.41 26.29
#